data_AF-A0A6M3IJQ6-F1
#
_entry.id   AF-A0A6M3IJQ6-F1
#
_cell.length_a   1.000
_cell.length_b   1.000
_cell.length_c   1.000
_cell.angle_alpha   90.00
_cell.angle_beta   90.00
_cell.angle_gamma   90.00
#
_symmetry.space_group_name_H-M   'P 1'
#
loop_
_entity.id
_entity.type
_entity.pdbx_description
1 polymer ?
#
loop_
_entity_poly.entity_id
_entity_poly.type
_entity_poly.pdbx_seq_one_letter_code
_entity_poly.pdbx_strand_id
1 'polypeptide(L)'
;MEFEVHNMPIPENGPICDFCSDPAVAWDYPANDSTPAAILLNGNVTLMSSIGNWAACEKCSALIEADDRSGLLNRTLASLPEEDKGVIPADALERLINTIHMGFWTNRKGSRKRAVGNA
;
A
#
# COMPACT_ATOMS: atom_id res chain seq x y z
N MET A 1 -12.46 -29.70 6.94
CA MET A 1 -12.81 -28.50 6.17
C MET A 1 -11.54 -27.67 6.14
N GLU A 2 -10.67 -27.98 5.19
CA GLU A 2 -9.35 -27.37 5.05
C GLU A 2 -9.53 -26.11 4.21
N PHE A 3 -9.12 -24.96 4.73
CA PHE A 3 -9.09 -23.72 3.98
C PHE A 3 -7.81 -23.75 3.15
N GLU A 4 -7.93 -24.00 1.85
CA GLU A 4 -6.83 -23.88 0.91
C GLU A 4 -6.41 -22.40 0.85
N VAL A 5 -5.28 -22.11 1.48
CA VAL A 5 -4.57 -20.85 1.28
C VAL A 5 -4.04 -20.90 -0.14
N HIS A 6 -4.75 -20.31 -1.09
CA HIS A 6 -4.21 -20.12 -2.43
C HIS A 6 -2.98 -19.23 -2.30
N ASN A 7 -1.79 -19.85 -2.41
CA ASN A 7 -0.55 -19.15 -2.70
C ASN A 7 -0.77 -18.35 -3.98
N MET A 8 -1.10 -17.06 -3.83
CA MET A 8 -1.06 -16.15 -4.96
C MET A 8 0.39 -16.17 -5.48
N PRO A 9 0.61 -16.44 -6.78
CA PRO A 9 1.93 -16.35 -7.35
C PRO A 9 2.48 -14.95 -7.05
N ILE A 10 3.71 -14.90 -6.54
CA ILE A 10 4.47 -13.65 -6.46
C ILE A 10 4.46 -13.09 -7.89
N PRO A 11 3.98 -11.87 -8.14
CA PRO A 11 4.01 -11.33 -9.49
C PRO A 11 5.43 -11.43 -10.03
N GLU A 12 5.56 -11.88 -11.29
CA GLU A 12 6.84 -12.07 -11.97
C GLU A 12 7.60 -10.73 -12.15
N ASN A 13 6.89 -9.63 -11.92
CA ASN A 13 7.41 -8.29 -11.75
C ASN A 13 7.64 -8.06 -10.24
N GLY A 14 8.85 -7.65 -9.85
CA GLY A 14 9.24 -7.43 -8.45
C GLY A 14 8.32 -6.47 -7.66
N PRO A 15 8.65 -6.19 -6.39
CA PRO A 15 7.76 -5.40 -5.53
C PRO A 15 7.40 -4.06 -6.17
N ILE A 16 6.13 -3.66 -6.05
CA ILE A 16 5.63 -2.33 -6.42
C ILE A 16 5.44 -1.49 -5.16
N CYS A 17 5.41 -0.17 -5.31
CA CYS A 17 5.19 0.75 -4.19
C CYS A 17 3.79 0.59 -3.61
N ASP A 18 3.66 0.22 -2.33
CA ASP A 18 2.36 0.02 -1.65
C ASP A 18 1.50 1.29 -1.58
N PHE A 19 2.10 2.46 -1.81
CA PHE A 19 1.45 3.76 -1.68
C PHE A 19 0.97 4.36 -3.01
N CYS A 20 1.60 4.01 -4.12
CA CYS A 20 1.26 4.62 -5.42
C CYS A 20 1.38 3.67 -6.61
N SER A 21 1.63 2.39 -6.36
CA SER A 21 1.78 1.32 -7.35
C SER A 21 2.93 1.52 -8.35
N ASP A 22 3.81 2.50 -8.12
CA ASP A 22 5.02 2.73 -8.92
C ASP A 22 5.96 1.52 -8.82
N PRO A 23 6.39 0.92 -9.95
CA PRO A 23 7.27 -0.25 -9.94
C PRO A 23 8.71 0.07 -9.49
N ALA A 24 9.10 1.34 -9.43
CA ALA A 24 10.44 1.75 -9.00
C ALA A 24 10.59 1.76 -7.47
N VAL A 25 10.46 0.60 -6.83
CA VAL A 25 10.67 0.43 -5.40
C VAL A 25 12.13 0.66 -5.02
N ALA A 26 12.35 1.50 -4.00
CA ALA A 26 13.69 1.85 -3.51
C ALA A 26 13.86 1.57 -2.01
N TRP A 27 12.76 1.46 -1.27
CA TRP A 27 12.74 1.37 0.18
C TRP A 27 11.81 0.26 0.66
N ASP A 28 12.23 -0.39 1.72
CA ASP A 28 11.50 -1.39 2.48
C ASP A 28 11.29 -0.85 3.91
N TYR A 29 10.04 -0.80 4.34
CA TYR A 29 9.64 -0.37 5.67
C TYR A 29 9.22 -1.58 6.49
N PRO A 30 9.97 -1.94 7.54
CA PRO A 30 9.55 -3.00 8.42
C PRO A 30 8.22 -2.61 9.10
N ALA A 31 7.26 -3.53 9.12
CA ALA A 31 5.99 -3.35 9.82
C ALA A 31 5.62 -4.64 10.56
N ASN A 32 4.75 -4.54 11.57
CA ASN A 32 4.00 -5.73 11.99
C ASN A 32 3.11 -6.20 10.83
N ASP A 33 2.85 -7.51 10.77
CA ASP A 33 1.72 -8.01 10.01
C ASP A 33 0.48 -7.21 10.40
N SER A 34 -0.05 -6.49 9.43
CA SER A 34 -1.09 -5.51 9.70
C SER A 34 -2.44 -6.21 9.84
N THR A 35 -3.30 -5.64 10.68
CA THR A 35 -4.70 -6.02 10.81
C THR A 35 -5.36 -5.92 9.41
N PRO A 36 -6.13 -6.92 8.96
CA PRO A 36 -6.74 -6.89 7.63
C PRO A 36 -7.57 -5.60 7.43
N ALA A 37 -7.25 -4.84 6.39
CA ALA A 37 -8.03 -3.71 5.90
C ALA A 37 -9.07 -4.24 4.90
N ALA A 38 -10.36 -4.05 5.19
CA ALA A 38 -11.43 -4.36 4.26
C ALA A 38 -11.61 -3.21 3.26
N ILE A 39 -11.48 -3.49 1.96
CA ILE A 39 -11.86 -2.55 0.89
C ILE A 39 -13.16 -3.03 0.23
N LEU A 40 -14.02 -2.10 -0.21
CA LEU A 40 -15.19 -2.42 -1.01
C LEU A 40 -14.80 -2.35 -2.49
N LEU A 41 -14.77 -3.50 -3.18
CA LEU A 41 -14.58 -3.59 -4.62
C LEU A 41 -15.85 -4.13 -5.26
N ASN A 42 -16.46 -3.37 -6.17
CA ASN A 42 -17.65 -3.77 -6.92
C ASN A 42 -18.81 -4.28 -6.03
N GLY A 43 -19.00 -3.67 -4.86
CA GLY A 43 -20.02 -4.07 -3.88
C GLY A 43 -19.66 -5.27 -3.01
N ASN A 44 -18.44 -5.81 -3.13
CA ASN A 44 -17.94 -6.90 -2.29
C ASN A 44 -16.87 -6.40 -1.31
N VAL A 45 -16.89 -6.94 -0.10
CA VAL A 45 -15.84 -6.67 0.91
C VAL A 45 -14.65 -7.58 0.61
N THR A 46 -13.55 -6.99 0.16
CA THR A 46 -12.25 -7.64 -0.04
C THR A 46 -11.37 -7.33 1.15
N LEU A 47 -10.92 -8.36 1.87
CA LEU A 47 -9.93 -8.22 2.93
C LEU A 47 -8.54 -8.11 2.29
N MET A 48 -7.88 -6.97 2.46
CA MET A 48 -6.47 -6.76 2.19
C MET A 48 -5.71 -6.77 3.50
N SER A 49 -4.90 -7.79 3.74
CA SER A 49 -3.83 -7.72 4.73
C SER A 49 -2.52 -7.41 4.02
N SER A 50 -1.83 -6.35 4.40
CA SER A 50 -0.40 -6.26 4.09
C SER A 50 0.33 -7.19 5.05
N ILE A 51 0.79 -8.34 4.54
CA ILE A 51 1.60 -9.32 5.25
C ILE A 51 3.06 -8.90 5.06
N GLY A 52 3.79 -8.64 6.16
CA GLY A 52 5.18 -8.23 6.12
C GLY A 52 5.43 -6.73 5.92
N ASN A 53 6.55 -6.42 5.25
CA ASN A 53 7.07 -5.06 5.10
C ASN A 53 6.34 -4.27 4.01
N TRP A 54 6.43 -2.94 4.07
CA TRP A 54 5.86 -2.03 3.07
C TRP A 54 6.95 -1.50 2.14
N ALA A 55 6.76 -1.68 0.84
CA ALA A 55 7.61 -1.16 -0.21
C ALA A 55 7.24 0.27 -0.59
N ALA A 56 8.24 1.13 -0.76
CA ALA A 56 8.04 2.50 -1.22
C ALA A 56 9.06 2.90 -2.30
N CYS A 57 8.59 3.66 -3.29
CA CYS A 57 9.47 4.39 -4.19
C CYS A 57 10.09 5.61 -3.49
N GLU A 58 11.11 6.23 -4.11
CA GLU A 58 11.82 7.39 -3.54
C GLU A 58 10.87 8.53 -3.14
N LYS A 59 9.88 8.83 -3.99
CA LYS A 59 8.93 9.94 -3.77
C LYS A 59 8.02 9.69 -2.57
N CYS A 60 7.43 8.51 -2.48
CA CYS A 60 6.57 8.15 -1.34
C CYS A 60 7.39 8.05 -0.06
N SER A 61 8.59 7.49 -0.12
CA SER A 61 9.48 7.39 1.02
C SER A 61 9.92 8.76 1.54
N ALA A 62 10.17 9.75 0.66
CA ALA A 62 10.46 11.12 1.08
C ALA A 62 9.30 11.76 1.86
N LEU A 63 8.06 11.56 1.41
CA LEU A 63 6.86 12.05 2.10
C LEU A 63 6.68 11.36 3.46
N ILE A 64 6.91 10.04 3.53
CA ILE A 64 6.85 9.26 4.77
C ILE A 64 7.90 9.74 5.79
N GLU A 65 9.15 9.94 5.39
CA GLU A 65 10.20 10.41 6.30
C GLU A 65 10.00 11.86 6.75
N ALA A 66 9.26 12.66 5.97
CA ALA A 66 8.85 14.02 6.35
C ALA A 66 7.58 14.04 7.24
N ASP A 67 6.97 12.88 7.53
CA ASP A 67 5.62 12.75 8.12
C ASP A 67 4.54 13.55 7.38
N ASP A 68 4.71 13.77 6.08
CA ASP A 68 3.76 14.49 5.22
C ASP A 68 2.66 13.54 4.73
N ARG A 69 1.72 13.25 5.64
CA ARG A 69 0.61 12.32 5.39
C ARG A 69 -0.37 12.82 4.34
N SER A 70 -0.65 14.12 4.35
CA SER A 70 -1.53 14.77 3.38
C SER A 70 -0.91 14.76 1.98
N GLY A 71 0.39 15.05 1.87
CA GLY A 71 1.13 14.95 0.61
C GLY A 71 1.15 13.52 0.08
N LEU A 72 1.34 12.52 0.95
CA LEU A 72 1.30 11.12 0.54
C LEU A 72 -0.09 10.71 0.03
N LEU A 73 -1.17 11.08 0.75
CA LEU A 73 -2.54 10.81 0.33
C LEU A 73 -2.87 11.42 -1.04
N ASN A 74 -2.53 12.69 -1.25
CA ASN A 74 -2.73 13.37 -2.53
C ASN A 74 -1.97 12.66 -3.66
N ARG A 75 -0.74 12.23 -3.39
CA ARG A 75 0.07 11.48 -4.35
C ARG A 75 -0.56 10.14 -4.69
N THR A 76 -1.05 9.40 -3.70
CA THR A 76 -1.73 8.11 -3.93
C THR A 76 -2.95 8.30 -4.81
N LEU A 77 -3.84 9.23 -4.46
CA LEU A 77 -5.05 9.55 -5.24
C LEU A 77 -4.73 9.95 -6.68
N ALA A 78 -3.68 10.76 -6.89
CA ALA A 78 -3.25 11.18 -8.22
C ALA A 78 -2.63 10.05 -9.06
N SER A 79 -2.12 8.99 -8.42
CA SER A 79 -1.47 7.86 -9.09
C SER A 79 -2.43 6.72 -9.44
N LEU A 80 -3.69 6.81 -9.02
CA LEU A 80 -4.71 5.84 -9.40
C LEU A 80 -4.95 5.87 -10.92
N PRO A 81 -5.12 4.72 -11.58
CA PRO A 81 -5.52 4.64 -12.98
C PRO A 81 -6.83 5.42 -13.21
N GLU A 82 -6.98 6.06 -14.38
CA GLU A 82 -8.19 6.84 -14.69
C GLU A 82 -9.44 5.95 -14.72
N GLU A 83 -9.30 4.69 -15.12
CA GLU A 83 -10.38 3.69 -15.12
C GLU A 83 -10.91 3.35 -13.73
N ASP A 84 -10.10 3.53 -12.68
CA ASP A 84 -10.49 3.30 -11.29
C ASP A 84 -11.08 4.55 -10.63
N LYS A 85 -10.93 5.73 -11.26
CA LYS A 85 -11.47 6.98 -10.73
C LYS A 85 -12.98 7.04 -10.93
N GLY A 86 -13.70 7.38 -9.86
CA GLY A 86 -15.16 7.54 -9.88
C GLY A 86 -15.94 6.24 -9.73
N VAL A 87 -15.27 5.08 -9.66
CA VAL A 87 -15.89 3.81 -9.25
C VAL A 87 -16.39 3.89 -7.80
N ILE A 88 -15.62 4.58 -6.96
CA ILE A 88 -15.94 4.88 -5.56
C ILE A 88 -16.08 6.40 -5.42
N PRO A 89 -17.06 6.92 -4.64
CA PRO A 89 -17.12 8.33 -4.31
C PRO A 89 -15.79 8.86 -3.78
N ALA A 90 -15.36 10.04 -4.23
CA ALA A 90 -14.02 10.57 -3.94
C ALA A 90 -13.73 10.66 -2.43
N ASP A 91 -14.72 11.05 -1.64
CA ASP A 91 -14.62 11.16 -0.18
C ASP A 91 -14.49 9.78 0.49
N ALA A 92 -15.19 8.77 -0.01
CA ALA A 92 -15.08 7.40 0.47
C ALA A 92 -13.72 6.79 0.11
N LEU A 93 -13.22 7.07 -1.09
CA LEU A 93 -11.89 6.64 -1.54
C LEU A 93 -10.77 7.28 -0.71
N GLU A 94 -10.87 8.59 -0.46
CA GLU A 94 -9.94 9.32 0.39
C GLU A 94 -9.89 8.72 1.81
N ARG A 95 -11.06 8.51 2.43
CA ARG A 95 -11.16 7.87 3.76
C ARG A 95 -10.55 6.48 3.77
N LEU A 96 -10.78 5.70 2.71
CA LEU A 96 -10.25 4.36 2.59
C LEU A 96 -8.71 4.37 2.55
N ILE A 97 -8.13 5.14 1.64
CA ILE A 97 -6.67 5.25 1.51
C ILE A 97 -6.05 5.78 2.80
N ASN A 98 -6.68 6.78 3.43
CA ASN A 98 -6.20 7.31 4.70
C ASN A 98 -6.23 6.24 5.82
N THR A 99 -7.25 5.38 5.84
CA THR A 99 -7.32 4.25 6.79
C THR A 99 -6.18 3.25 6.57
N ILE A 100 -5.88 2.92 5.31
CA ILE A 100 -4.77 2.04 4.93
C ILE A 100 -3.43 2.66 5.36
N HIS A 101 -3.21 3.94 5.04
CA HIS A 101 -2.02 4.67 5.44
C HIS A 101 -1.88 4.69 6.96
N MET A 102 -2.94 5.01 7.72
CA MET A 102 -2.90 4.94 9.18
C MET A 102 -2.44 3.56 9.67
N GLY A 103 -2.92 2.48 9.04
CA GLY A 103 -2.46 1.12 9.31
C GLY A 103 -0.94 0.96 9.19
N PHE A 104 -0.34 1.53 8.14
CA PHE A 104 1.12 1.57 7.99
C PHE A 104 1.80 2.30 9.15
N TRP A 105 1.41 3.54 9.46
CA TRP A 105 2.05 4.32 10.54
C TRP A 105 1.91 3.66 11.91
N THR A 106 0.74 3.08 12.20
CA THR A 106 0.50 2.36 13.46
C THR A 106 1.37 1.12 13.60
N ASN A 107 1.70 0.45 12.50
CA ASN A 107 2.44 -0.81 12.51
C ASN A 107 3.91 -0.70 12.12
N ARG A 108 4.37 0.48 11.65
CA ARG A 108 5.76 0.72 11.26
C ARG A 108 6.73 0.41 12.40
N LYS A 109 7.75 -0.38 12.08
CA LYS A 109 8.84 -0.75 12.98
C LYS A 109 10.16 -0.15 12.51
N GLY A 110 10.68 0.77 13.31
CA GLY A 110 12.01 1.33 13.11
C GLY A 110 12.18 2.05 11.77
N SER A 111 13.42 2.14 11.33
CA SER A 111 13.81 2.87 10.13
C SER A 111 13.67 2.02 8.86
N ARG A 112 13.38 2.70 7.74
CA ARG A 112 13.41 2.10 6.41
C ARG A 112 14.78 1.53 6.07
N LYS A 113 14.81 0.50 5.23
CA LYS A 113 16.01 -0.10 4.64
C LYS A 113 15.96 0.07 3.13
N ARG A 114 17.11 0.08 2.45
CA ARG A 114 17.11 0.04 0.99
C ARG A 114 16.50 -1.28 0.55
N ALA A 115 15.57 -1.24 -0.40
CA ALA A 115 15.09 -2.44 -1.06
C ALA A 115 16.28 -3.08 -1.80
N VAL A 116 16.50 -4.37 -1.60
CA VAL A 116 17.54 -5.09 -2.33
C VAL A 116 17.01 -5.28 -3.74
N GLY A 117 17.55 -4.54 -4.70
CA GLY A 117 17.15 -4.69 -6.10
C GLY A 117 17.54 -6.07 -6.61
N ASN A 118 16.64 -6.75 -7.32
CA ASN A 118 17.04 -7.78 -8.26
C ASN A 118 17.88 -7.07 -9.33
N ALA A 119 19.20 -7.21 -9.22
CA ALA A 119 20.15 -6.80 -10.26
C ALA A 119 20.02 -7.71 -11.48
#